data_AF-T1DEM5-F1
#
_entry.id   AF-T1DEM5-F1
#
_cell.length_a   1.000
_cell.length_b   1.000
_cell.length_c   1.000
_cell.angle_alpha   90.00
_cell.angle_beta   90.00
_cell.angle_gamma   90.00
#
_symmetry.space_group_name_H-M   'P 1'
#
loop_
_entity.id
_entity.type
_entity.pdbx_description
1 polymer ?
#
loop_
_entity_poly.entity_id
_entity_poly.type
_entity_poly.pdbx_seq_one_letter_code
_entity_poly.pdbx_strand_id
1 'polypeptide(L)'
;MKNILILEVILLSLLGVSLSFYNDGHYPRKLNKEKYHCMHRGSSYFCEQVCKLHNVPYGYCRDYKCFCEELEWEDIYYLAKIEKSCESELDMSYKFEFQYS
;
A
#
# COMPACT_ATOMS: atom_id res chain seq x y z
N MET A 1 -0.79 -19.12 -37.88
CA MET A 1 -0.28 -18.54 -36.61
C MET A 1 -1.40 -18.02 -35.70
N LYS A 2 -2.41 -17.28 -36.20
CA LYS A 2 -3.58 -16.85 -35.40
C LYS A 2 -4.38 -17.97 -34.72
N ASN A 3 -4.54 -19.11 -35.39
CA ASN A 3 -5.37 -20.21 -34.87
C ASN A 3 -4.72 -20.97 -33.69
N ILE A 4 -3.41 -20.87 -33.52
CA ILE A 4 -2.68 -21.52 -32.41
C ILE A 4 -2.94 -20.77 -31.11
N LEU A 5 -2.96 -19.43 -31.14
CA LEU A 5 -3.24 -18.58 -29.98
C LEU A 5 -4.66 -18.77 -29.42
N ILE A 6 -5.63 -19.08 -30.30
CA ILE A 6 -7.03 -19.29 -29.88
C ILE A 6 -7.18 -20.59 -29.08
N LEU A 7 -6.45 -21.64 -29.45
CA LEU A 7 -6.50 -22.93 -28.75
C LEU A 7 -5.96 -22.82 -27.32
N GLU A 8 -4.89 -22.06 -27.10
CA GLU A 8 -4.30 -21.89 -25.77
C GLU A 8 -5.22 -21.12 -24.80
N VAL A 9 -5.91 -20.09 -25.30
CA VAL A 9 -6.86 -19.29 -24.51
C VAL A 9 -8.08 -20.12 -24.07
N ILE A 10 -8.60 -21.00 -24.94
CA ILE A 10 -9.72 -21.89 -24.63
C ILE A 10 -9.32 -22.93 -23.56
N LEU A 11 -8.11 -23.47 -23.65
CA LEU A 11 -7.61 -24.47 -22.70
C LEU A 11 -7.46 -23.90 -21.28
N LEU A 12 -7.00 -22.66 -21.15
CA LEU A 12 -6.91 -21.93 -19.87
C LEU A 12 -8.27 -21.68 -19.23
N SER A 13 -9.31 -21.39 -20.04
CA SER A 13 -10.67 -21.17 -19.54
C SER A 13 -11.35 -22.44 -19.01
N LEU A 14 -11.00 -23.62 -19.53
CA LEU A 14 -11.52 -24.92 -19.07
C LEU A 14 -10.89 -25.37 -17.74
N LEU A 15 -9.68 -24.89 -17.42
CA LEU A 15 -8.98 -25.21 -16.17
C LEU A 15 -9.46 -24.37 -14.98
N GLY A 16 -10.43 -23.46 -15.18
CA GLY A 16 -10.99 -22.66 -14.09
C GLY A 16 -9.96 -21.84 -13.34
N VAL A 17 -8.85 -21.47 -13.99
CA VAL A 17 -7.79 -20.64 -13.40
C VAL A 17 -8.38 -19.27 -13.12
N SER A 18 -8.90 -19.08 -11.92
CA SER A 18 -9.22 -17.75 -11.42
C SER A 18 -7.91 -17.04 -11.22
N LEU A 19 -7.67 -15.98 -12.01
CA LEU A 19 -6.67 -14.97 -11.68
C LEU A 19 -7.14 -14.30 -10.37
N SER A 20 -6.82 -14.92 -9.24
CA SER A 20 -6.88 -14.22 -7.96
C SER A 20 -5.77 -13.17 -8.03
N PHE A 21 -6.15 -11.95 -8.41
CA PHE A 21 -5.36 -10.77 -8.13
C PHE A 21 -5.28 -10.68 -6.61
N TYR A 22 -4.24 -11.29 -6.05
CA TYR A 22 -3.83 -11.06 -4.69
C TYR A 22 -3.41 -9.59 -4.67
N ASN A 23 -4.32 -8.73 -4.25
CA ASN A 23 -4.00 -7.32 -4.09
C ASN A 23 -3.08 -7.24 -2.87
N ASP A 24 -1.78 -7.25 -3.16
CA ASP A 24 -0.72 -6.93 -2.20
C ASP A 24 -1.03 -5.58 -1.56
N GLY A 25 -0.81 -5.46 -0.25
CA GLY A 25 -1.09 -4.24 0.48
C GLY A 25 -1.29 -4.42 1.98
N HIS A 26 -1.49 -3.31 2.66
CA HIS A 26 -1.51 -3.25 4.11
C HIS A 26 -2.59 -2.33 4.68
N TYR A 27 -2.76 -2.43 6.00
CA TYR A 27 -3.68 -1.59 6.75
C TYR A 27 -2.91 -0.37 7.26
N PRO A 28 -3.16 0.85 6.73
CA PRO A 28 -2.53 2.06 7.23
C PRO A 28 -2.87 2.29 8.70
N ARG A 29 -1.96 2.98 9.38
CA ARG A 29 -2.02 3.30 10.80
C ARG A 29 -1.90 4.79 11.02
N LYS A 30 -2.70 5.27 11.97
CA LYS A 30 -2.57 6.59 12.57
C LYS A 30 -1.26 6.66 13.38
N LEU A 31 -0.89 7.88 13.81
CA LEU A 31 0.25 8.13 14.69
C LEU A 31 0.17 7.33 16.01
N ASN A 32 -1.04 7.16 16.56
CA ASN A 32 -1.27 6.36 17.77
C ASN A 32 -1.25 4.83 17.51
N LYS A 33 -0.79 4.38 16.34
CA LYS A 33 -0.72 2.98 15.90
C LYS A 33 -2.06 2.28 15.66
N GLU A 34 -3.18 2.97 15.83
CA GLU A 34 -4.51 2.44 15.49
C GLU A 34 -4.73 2.39 13.98
N LYS A 35 -5.54 1.43 13.54
CA LYS A 35 -6.00 1.36 12.15
C LYS A 35 -7.13 2.36 11.90
N TYR A 36 -7.30 2.75 10.65
CA TYR A 36 -8.45 3.54 10.21
C TYR A 36 -9.67 2.62 10.10
N HIS A 37 -10.74 2.93 10.85
CA HIS A 37 -11.96 2.14 10.88
C HIS A 37 -12.98 2.63 9.86
N CYS A 38 -13.75 1.71 9.29
CA CYS A 38 -14.82 1.99 8.32
C CYS A 38 -16.08 1.19 8.65
N MET A 39 -17.24 1.75 8.34
CA MET A 39 -18.54 1.22 8.76
C MET A 39 -19.04 0.06 7.90
N HIS A 40 -18.79 0.09 6.58
CA HIS A 40 -19.32 -0.88 5.63
C HIS A 40 -18.20 -1.45 4.75
N ARG A 41 -18.18 -2.77 4.58
CA ARG A 41 -17.22 -3.47 3.72
C ARG A 41 -17.38 -3.05 2.25
N GLY A 42 -16.27 -3.03 1.51
CA GLY A 42 -16.23 -2.65 0.09
C GLY A 42 -15.81 -1.20 -0.13
N SER A 43 -16.24 -0.62 -1.25
CA SER A 43 -15.85 0.74 -1.65
C SER A 43 -16.19 1.77 -0.57
N SER A 44 -15.23 2.64 -0.28
CA SER A 44 -15.36 3.67 0.75
C SER A 44 -14.52 4.88 0.37
N TYR A 45 -15.19 6.01 0.11
CA TYR A 45 -14.53 7.29 -0.13
C TYR A 45 -13.56 7.66 1.00
N PHE A 46 -13.93 7.35 2.26
CA PHE A 46 -13.05 7.55 3.40
C PHE A 46 -11.74 6.75 3.27
N CYS A 47 -11.83 5.46 2.95
CA CYS A 47 -10.62 4.63 2.80
C CYS A 47 -9.80 5.02 1.57
N GLU A 48 -10.43 5.45 0.48
CA GLU A 48 -9.72 5.99 -0.68
C GLU A 48 -8.88 7.22 -0.29
N GLN A 49 -9.46 8.14 0.48
CA GLN A 49 -8.76 9.34 0.95
C GLN A 49 -7.63 9.00 1.95
N VAL A 50 -7.85 8.03 2.84
CA VAL A 50 -6.79 7.53 3.73
C VAL A 50 -5.63 6.96 2.92
N CYS A 51 -5.90 6.13 1.91
CA CYS A 51 -4.84 5.51 1.11
C CYS A 51 -4.04 6.54 0.31
N LYS A 52 -4.69 7.59 -0.23
CA LYS A 52 -3.99 8.72 -0.85
C LYS A 52 -3.06 9.45 0.12
N LEU A 53 -3.42 9.58 1.40
CA LEU A 53 -2.53 10.15 2.42
C LEU A 53 -1.26 9.30 2.62
N HIS A 54 -1.36 7.99 2.42
CA HIS A 54 -0.22 7.05 2.46
C HIS A 54 0.44 6.86 1.08
N ASN A 55 0.25 7.80 0.14
CA ASN A 55 0.84 7.82 -1.20
C ASN A 55 0.46 6.63 -2.11
N VAL A 56 -0.67 5.98 -1.87
CA VAL A 56 -1.18 4.89 -2.72
C VAL A 56 -2.58 5.21 -3.24
N PRO A 57 -2.89 4.84 -4.50
CA PRO A 57 -4.08 5.35 -5.18
C PRO A 57 -5.39 4.67 -4.75
N TYR A 58 -5.33 3.41 -4.33
CA TYR A 58 -6.52 2.59 -4.13
C TYR A 58 -6.70 2.13 -2.69
N GLY A 59 -7.94 2.29 -2.20
CA GLY A 59 -8.32 2.00 -0.84
C GLY A 59 -9.78 1.60 -0.70
N TYR A 60 -10.06 0.62 0.14
CA TYR A 60 -11.42 0.17 0.44
C TYR A 60 -11.53 -0.39 1.85
N CYS A 61 -12.76 -0.63 2.29
CA CYS A 61 -13.03 -1.19 3.60
C CYS A 61 -12.96 -2.72 3.58
N ARG A 62 -11.93 -3.29 4.22
CA ARG A 62 -11.74 -4.73 4.44
C ARG A 62 -11.74 -5.00 5.95
N ASP A 63 -12.61 -5.91 6.41
CA ASP A 63 -12.73 -6.25 7.84
C ASP A 63 -12.91 -5.04 8.77
N TYR A 64 -13.76 -4.10 8.34
CA TYR A 64 -14.09 -2.87 9.07
C TYR A 64 -12.87 -1.97 9.33
N LYS A 65 -11.81 -2.14 8.54
CA LYS A 65 -10.62 -1.29 8.49
C LYS A 65 -10.31 -0.89 7.05
N CYS A 66 -9.69 0.26 6.86
CA CYS A 66 -9.18 0.62 5.55
C CYS A 66 -7.99 -0.28 5.19
N PHE A 67 -8.04 -0.84 3.99
CA PHE A 67 -6.96 -1.58 3.35
C PHE A 67 -6.55 -0.81 2.11
N CYS A 68 -5.25 -0.62 1.93
CA CYS A 68 -4.69 0.07 0.78
C CYS A 68 -3.91 -0.93 -0.07
N GLU A 69 -4.20 -0.95 -1.36
CA GLU A 69 -3.46 -1.77 -2.32
C GLU A 69 -2.09 -1.13 -2.56
N GLU A 70 -1.08 -1.97 -2.79
CA GLU A 70 0.31 -1.56 -3.07
C GLU A 70 0.96 -0.74 -1.94
N LEU A 71 0.37 -0.75 -0.74
CA LEU A 71 0.96 -0.12 0.43
C LEU A 71 2.02 -1.04 1.04
N GLU A 72 3.27 -0.64 0.95
CA GLU A 72 4.43 -1.32 1.56
C GLU A 72 4.43 -1.20 3.08
N TRP A 73 5.09 -2.14 3.76
CA TRP A 73 5.06 -2.24 5.23
C TRP A 73 5.74 -1.04 5.91
N GLU A 74 6.76 -0.49 5.26
CA GLU A 74 7.52 0.66 5.74
C GLU A 74 6.69 1.95 5.73
N ASP A 75 5.66 2.03 4.87
CA ASP A 75 4.86 3.22 4.64
C ASP A 75 3.48 3.17 5.33
N ILE A 76 3.23 2.17 6.18
CA ILE A 76 1.96 2.04 6.89
C ILE A 76 1.66 3.21 7.84
N TYR A 77 2.65 4.04 8.19
CA TYR A 77 2.46 5.25 8.97
C TYR A 77 2.54 6.48 8.08
N TYR A 78 1.59 7.40 8.25
CA TYR A 78 1.46 8.60 7.41
C TYR A 78 2.76 9.41 7.31
N LEU A 79 3.52 9.49 8.41
CA LEU A 79 4.76 10.26 8.48
C LEU A 79 6.02 9.42 8.31
N ALA A 80 5.96 8.10 8.06
CA ALA A 80 7.16 7.25 8.04
C ALA A 80 8.25 7.79 7.09
N LYS A 81 7.86 8.23 5.90
CA LYS A 81 8.77 8.82 4.91
C LYS A 81 9.32 10.18 5.35
N ILE A 82 8.53 11.00 6.04
CA ILE A 82 8.94 12.31 6.56
C ILE A 82 9.88 12.11 7.76
N GLU A 83 9.54 11.23 8.70
CA GLU A 83 10.37 10.85 9.85
C GLU A 83 11.74 10.37 9.37
N LYS A 84 11.78 9.43 8.42
CA LYS A 84 13.03 8.95 7.83
C LYS A 84 13.85 10.07 7.16
N SER A 85 13.18 10.99 6.46
CA SER A 85 13.85 12.15 5.85
C SER A 85 14.48 13.05 6.92
N CYS A 86 13.71 13.42 7.95
CA CYS A 86 14.19 14.27 9.04
C CYS A 86 15.32 13.62 9.85
N GLU A 87 15.26 12.31 10.11
CA GLU A 87 16.35 11.58 10.79
C GLU A 87 17.65 11.62 9.98
N SER A 88 17.56 11.48 8.65
CA SER A 88 18.75 11.53 7.79
C SER A 88 19.37 12.94 7.70
N GLU A 89 18.55 13.99 7.78
CA GLU A 89 19.02 15.38 7.83
C GLU A 89 19.72 15.69 9.16
N LEU A 90 19.18 15.21 10.28
CA LEU A 90 19.82 15.32 11.59
C LEU A 90 21.15 14.55 11.64
N ASP A 91 21.22 13.31 11.14
CA ASP A 91 22.48 12.54 11.10
C ASP A 91 23.56 13.24 10.26
N MET A 92 23.18 13.90 9.17
CA MET A 92 24.10 14.74 8.39
C MET A 92 24.57 15.97 9.17
N SER A 93 23.70 16.67 9.90
CA SER A 93 24.12 17.85 10.67
C SER A 93 25.09 17.48 11.81
N TYR A 94 24.85 16.37 12.51
CA TYR A 94 25.72 15.89 13.57
C TYR A 94 27.09 15.41 13.06
N LYS A 95 27.16 14.77 11.88
CA LYS A 95 28.45 14.39 11.26
C LYS A 95 29.30 15.61 10.89
N PHE A 96 28.67 16.72 10.46
CA PHE A 96 29.40 17.96 10.19
C PHE A 96 29.97 18.59 11.47
N GLU A 97 29.28 18.53 12.61
CA GLU A 97 29.81 19.08 13.87
C GLU A 97 30.99 18.28 14.43
N PHE A 98 31.02 16.95 14.28
CA PHE A 98 32.10 16.11 14.79
C PHE A 98 33.32 15.98 13.88
N GLN A 99 33.21 16.30 12.59
CA GLN A 99 34.34 16.22 11.65
C GLN A 99 35.23 17.49 11.68
N TYR A 100 34.81 18.53 12.40
CA TYR A 100 35.53 19.80 12.57
C TYR A 100 35.87 20.11 14.05
N SER A 101 35.80 19.12 14.95
CA SER A 101 36.27 19.21 16.34
C SER A 101 37.57 18.43 16.58
#